data_AF-A0A535JQ67-F1
#
_entry.id   AF-A0A535JQ67-F1
#
_cell.length_a   1.000
_cell.length_b   1.000
_cell.length_c   1.000
_cell.angle_alpha   90.00
_cell.angle_beta   90.00
_cell.angle_gamma   90.00
#
_symmetry.space_group_name_H-M   'P 1'
#
loop_
_entity.id
_entity.type
_entity.pdbx_description
1 polymer ?
#
loop_
_entity_poly.entity_id
_entity_poly.type
_entity_poly.pdbx_seq_one_letter_code
_entity_poly.pdbx_strand_id
1 'polypeptide(L)'
;MARSSRDGWPTRNRGLGDVRHEADHRDLARALADTAGPGRRSTAAAPDGGARRGRSVPDHAGHVRGAQAHPRRTKVTLDDLPVVRAVPSVTASQMAEVDRITIEEFNIPVDVLMENAGRQTAASARAFLGGTVADKRVIGLVGSGNNGGDTAAALRHLINWGARVGAEVAAPQERVRETTRTQIGRLLLATYSRIAVVHEAWQEGPGDLEADLIIDGLLGYSARGAPRGPVADLIDAANGSEVPIL
;
A
#
# COMPACT_ATOMS: atom_id res chain seq x y z
N MET A 1 35.58 27.05 -15.97
CA MET A 1 36.20 26.57 -14.73
C MET A 1 35.18 26.75 -13.61
N ALA A 2 34.36 25.73 -13.36
CA ALA A 2 34.53 24.67 -12.35
C ALA A 2 33.76 25.01 -11.06
N ARG A 3 32.59 24.39 -10.88
CA ARG A 3 31.93 24.26 -9.57
C ARG A 3 31.79 22.77 -9.29
N SER A 4 32.53 22.31 -8.30
CA SER A 4 32.60 20.91 -7.87
C SER A 4 31.42 20.55 -6.95
N SER A 5 30.89 19.36 -7.22
CA SER A 5 30.32 18.37 -6.30
C SER A 5 30.18 18.74 -4.82
N ARG A 6 28.97 18.59 -4.28
CA ARG A 6 28.72 18.32 -2.86
C ARG A 6 27.94 17.02 -2.74
N ASP A 7 28.69 15.93 -2.80
CA ASP A 7 28.35 14.68 -2.11
C ASP A 7 28.63 14.87 -0.62
N GLY A 8 27.75 14.37 0.24
CA GLY A 8 28.03 14.29 1.68
C GLY A 8 26.78 14.29 2.55
N TRP A 9 26.10 13.14 2.65
CA TRP A 9 25.25 12.85 3.79
C TRP A 9 26.14 12.50 5.00
N PRO A 10 25.82 12.95 6.23
CA PRO A 10 26.60 12.59 7.40
C PRO A 10 26.46 11.09 7.68
N THR A 11 27.57 10.36 7.57
CA THR A 11 27.71 8.98 8.06
C THR A 11 27.63 8.97 9.59
N ARG A 12 26.41 9.06 10.14
CA ARG A 12 26.16 8.58 11.50
C ARG A 12 25.93 7.08 11.42
N ASN A 13 27.06 6.39 11.49
CA ASN A 13 27.19 4.95 11.56
C ASN A 13 26.47 4.42 12.82
N ARG A 14 25.22 3.98 12.66
CA ARG A 14 24.65 2.84 13.38
C ARG A 14 24.05 1.92 12.33
N GLY A 15 24.93 1.23 11.62
CA GLY A 15 24.53 0.32 10.56
C GLY A 15 23.69 -0.83 11.12
N LEU A 16 22.53 -1.04 10.52
CA LEU A 16 21.94 -2.38 10.37
C LEU A 16 22.78 -3.14 9.34
N GLY A 17 23.99 -3.45 9.79
CA GLY A 17 24.87 -4.51 9.30
C GLY A 17 25.42 -5.31 10.47
N ASP A 18 24.78 -5.23 11.65
CA ASP A 18 25.11 -6.09 12.78
C ASP A 18 24.46 -7.45 12.56
N VAL A 19 25.28 -8.49 12.64
CA VAL A 19 25.03 -9.90 12.26
C VAL A 19 24.03 -10.58 13.23
N ARG A 20 23.24 -9.79 13.97
CA ARG A 20 22.36 -10.25 15.07
C ARG A 20 20.88 -10.34 14.71
N HIS A 21 20.42 -9.66 13.65
CA HIS A 21 19.01 -9.72 13.20
C HIS A 21 18.76 -10.70 12.04
N GLU A 22 19.80 -11.28 11.46
CA GLU A 22 19.66 -12.21 10.34
C GLU A 22 18.96 -13.53 10.75
N ALA A 23 19.00 -13.88 12.03
CA ALA A 23 18.32 -15.04 12.60
C ALA A 23 16.81 -14.79 12.74
N ASP A 24 16.42 -13.67 13.35
CA ASP A 24 15.01 -13.34 13.63
C ASP A 24 14.16 -13.24 12.36
N HIS A 25 14.73 -12.71 11.27
CA HIS A 25 14.00 -12.58 10.00
C HIS A 25 13.93 -13.90 9.21
N ARG A 26 14.89 -14.81 9.36
CA ARG A 26 14.82 -16.17 8.77
C ARG A 26 13.75 -17.02 9.47
N ASP A 27 13.62 -16.87 10.78
CA ASP A 27 12.62 -17.58 11.57
C ASP A 27 11.21 -17.08 11.26
N LEU A 28 11.06 -15.77 11.03
CA LEU A 28 9.80 -15.19 10.53
C LEU A 28 9.42 -15.73 9.15
N ALA A 29 10.37 -15.77 8.20
CA ALA A 29 10.12 -16.27 6.85
C ALA A 29 9.74 -17.77 6.81
N ARG A 30 10.31 -18.59 7.70
CA ARG A 30 9.94 -20.01 7.87
C ARG A 30 8.56 -20.17 8.48
N ALA A 31 8.25 -19.44 9.55
CA ALA A 31 6.94 -19.49 10.20
C ALA A 31 5.78 -19.11 9.26
N LEU A 32 6.02 -18.22 8.29
CA LEU A 32 5.02 -17.83 7.29
C LEU A 32 4.79 -18.89 6.21
N ALA A 33 5.83 -19.62 5.81
CA ALA A 33 5.74 -20.68 4.82
C ALA A 33 4.95 -21.90 5.34
N ASP A 34 5.01 -22.17 6.64
CA ASP A 34 4.36 -23.32 7.27
C ASP A 34 2.85 -23.12 7.51
N THR A 35 2.36 -21.88 7.49
CA THR A 35 0.92 -21.57 7.71
C THR A 35 0.03 -21.74 6.47
N ALA A 36 0.59 -21.84 5.28
CA ALA A 36 -0.17 -21.99 4.03
C ALA A 36 -0.54 -23.48 3.78
N GLY A 37 -1.64 -23.95 4.37
CA GLY A 37 -2.17 -25.30 4.14
C GLY A 37 -2.86 -25.49 2.76
N PRO A 38 -3.11 -26.74 2.32
CA PRO A 38 -3.59 -27.03 0.96
C PRO A 38 -5.09 -26.77 0.78
N GLY A 39 -5.45 -25.89 -0.17
CA GLY A 39 -6.83 -25.44 -0.44
C GLY A 39 -7.76 -26.46 -1.12
N ARG A 40 -9.06 -26.37 -0.83
CA ARG A 40 -10.16 -27.13 -1.47
C ARG A 40 -11.20 -26.19 -2.12
N ARG A 41 -11.83 -26.70 -3.19
CA ARG A 41 -12.67 -26.01 -4.21
C ARG A 41 -14.16 -25.79 -3.84
N SER A 42 -14.67 -24.66 -4.36
CA SER A 42 -15.93 -24.39 -5.11
C SER A 42 -17.35 -24.38 -4.52
N THR A 43 -18.15 -23.44 -5.10
CA THR A 43 -19.53 -23.48 -5.67
C THR A 43 -20.66 -22.62 -5.06
N ALA A 44 -21.02 -21.55 -5.79
CA ALA A 44 -22.36 -21.14 -6.31
C ALA A 44 -23.40 -20.31 -5.49
N ALA A 45 -23.66 -19.08 -6.02
CA ALA A 45 -24.92 -18.41 -6.47
C ALA A 45 -26.14 -18.08 -5.56
N ALA A 46 -26.47 -16.75 -5.50
CA ALA A 46 -27.73 -15.94 -5.59
C ALA A 46 -29.07 -16.39 -4.89
N PRO A 47 -30.10 -15.54 -4.57
CA PRO A 47 -30.45 -14.23 -5.14
C PRO A 47 -31.14 -13.16 -4.21
N ASP A 48 -31.60 -12.09 -4.86
CA ASP A 48 -32.44 -10.91 -4.56
C ASP A 48 -33.49 -10.86 -3.42
N GLY A 49 -33.70 -9.61 -2.94
CA GLY A 49 -35.04 -9.00 -2.91
C GLY A 49 -35.53 -8.41 -1.57
N GLY A 50 -35.67 -7.08 -1.48
CA GLY A 50 -36.55 -6.47 -0.46
C GLY A 50 -36.27 -5.02 -0.07
N ALA A 51 -36.87 -4.08 -0.78
CA ALA A 51 -36.80 -2.64 -0.54
C ALA A 51 -37.43 -2.21 0.80
N ARG A 52 -36.81 -1.25 1.53
CA ARG A 52 -37.50 -0.27 2.39
C ARG A 52 -36.83 1.10 2.40
N ARG A 53 -37.64 2.12 2.12
CA ARG A 53 -37.33 3.55 2.09
C ARG A 53 -37.21 4.14 3.50
N GLY A 54 -36.20 5.01 3.67
CA GLY A 54 -36.39 6.37 4.17
C GLY A 54 -36.13 6.65 5.66
N ARG A 55 -35.08 7.45 5.92
CA ARG A 55 -35.18 8.74 6.62
C ARG A 55 -33.88 9.54 6.42
N SER A 56 -34.03 10.77 5.95
CA SER A 56 -32.97 11.76 5.71
C SER A 56 -32.28 12.15 7.02
N VAL A 57 -30.95 12.09 7.02
CA VAL A 57 -30.11 12.68 8.07
C VAL A 57 -29.60 14.04 7.57
N PRO A 58 -29.65 15.12 8.37
CA PRO A 58 -29.38 16.47 7.90
C PRO A 58 -27.93 16.67 7.42
N ASP A 59 -27.79 17.48 6.38
CA ASP A 59 -26.51 18.03 5.93
C ASP A 59 -25.89 18.89 7.06
N HIS A 60 -24.82 18.38 7.65
CA HIS A 60 -23.81 19.22 8.30
C HIS A 60 -22.64 19.40 7.34
N ALA A 61 -22.96 19.97 6.19
CA ALA A 61 -22.01 20.64 5.31
C ALA A 61 -21.50 21.89 6.02
N GLY A 62 -20.38 21.78 6.72
CA GLY A 62 -19.76 22.92 7.37
C GLY A 62 -18.42 22.57 7.98
N HIS A 63 -17.35 22.88 7.24
CA HIS A 63 -15.94 22.85 7.65
C HIS A 63 -15.17 21.54 7.43
N VAL A 64 -15.07 21.13 6.17
CA VAL A 64 -13.83 20.54 5.64
C VAL A 64 -13.40 21.39 4.44
N ARG A 65 -12.93 22.62 4.72
CA ARG A 65 -12.09 23.36 3.77
C ARG A 65 -10.65 23.26 4.27
N GLY A 66 -10.05 22.10 4.08
CA GLY A 66 -8.59 22.00 4.11
C GLY A 66 -8.07 22.79 2.91
N ALA A 67 -7.26 23.81 3.18
CA ALA A 67 -6.64 24.64 2.16
C ALA A 67 -5.91 23.76 1.15
N GLN A 68 -6.37 23.77 -0.10
CA GLN A 68 -5.76 23.05 -1.19
C GLN A 68 -4.52 23.79 -1.71
N ALA A 69 -3.50 23.00 -2.01
CA ALA A 69 -2.41 23.21 -2.97
C ALA A 69 -1.20 24.08 -2.53
N HIS A 70 -0.16 23.38 -2.08
CA HIS A 70 1.21 23.89 -2.10
C HIS A 70 1.77 23.84 -3.55
N PRO A 71 2.59 24.81 -4.01
CA PRO A 71 2.83 25.09 -5.43
C PRO A 71 3.81 24.13 -6.12
N ARG A 72 4.20 23.02 -5.49
CA ARG A 72 5.04 21.96 -6.09
C ARG A 72 4.32 20.63 -6.30
N ARG A 73 3.04 20.50 -5.93
CA ARG A 73 2.27 19.28 -6.19
C ARG A 73 1.95 19.22 -7.68
N THR A 74 2.59 18.31 -8.42
CA THR A 74 2.24 18.03 -9.82
C THR A 74 0.76 17.67 -9.84
N LYS A 75 -0.08 18.51 -10.47
CA LYS A 75 -1.51 18.23 -10.64
C LYS A 75 -1.67 17.19 -11.74
N VAL A 76 -1.38 15.93 -11.42
CA VAL A 76 -1.94 14.83 -12.20
C VAL A 76 -3.40 14.73 -11.80
N THR A 77 -4.28 15.05 -12.74
CA THR A 77 -5.73 14.93 -12.56
C THR A 77 -6.17 13.57 -13.11
N LEU A 78 -7.33 13.08 -12.66
CA LEU A 78 -7.93 11.86 -13.22
C LEU A 78 -8.13 11.96 -14.75
N ASP A 79 -8.26 13.19 -15.28
CA ASP A 79 -8.39 13.47 -16.71
C ASP A 79 -7.10 13.19 -17.51
N ASP A 80 -5.94 13.18 -16.84
CA ASP A 80 -4.63 12.91 -17.44
C ASP A 80 -4.33 11.41 -17.56
N LEU A 81 -5.16 10.56 -16.95
CA LEU A 81 -5.03 9.11 -17.02
C LEU A 81 -5.81 8.56 -18.23
N PRO A 82 -5.27 7.56 -18.96
CA PRO A 82 -5.95 6.97 -20.11
C PRO A 82 -7.12 6.08 -19.65
N VAL A 83 -8.27 6.68 -19.33
CA VAL A 83 -9.49 5.98 -18.91
C VAL A 83 -10.62 6.08 -19.94
N VAL A 84 -11.30 4.95 -20.14
CA VAL A 84 -12.59 4.88 -20.83
C VAL A 84 -13.59 5.74 -20.05
N ARG A 85 -14.22 6.72 -20.70
CA ARG A 85 -14.94 7.83 -20.06
C ARG A 85 -16.26 7.49 -19.36
N ALA A 86 -16.62 6.21 -19.23
CA ALA A 86 -17.82 5.78 -18.53
C ALA A 86 -17.55 4.50 -17.71
N VAL A 87 -16.73 4.62 -16.67
CA VAL A 87 -16.61 3.58 -15.64
C VAL A 87 -17.57 3.93 -14.50
N PRO A 88 -18.58 3.09 -14.20
CA PRO A 88 -19.49 3.36 -13.10
C PRO A 88 -18.77 3.27 -11.75
N SER A 89 -19.18 4.10 -10.79
CA SER A 89 -18.79 3.89 -9.40
C SER A 89 -19.60 2.75 -8.78
N VAL A 90 -18.99 2.10 -7.79
CA VAL A 90 -19.63 1.03 -7.02
C VAL A 90 -19.58 1.37 -5.52
N THR A 91 -20.59 0.95 -4.78
CA THR A 91 -20.56 1.02 -3.31
C THR A 91 -19.62 -0.04 -2.74
N ALA A 92 -19.22 0.11 -1.47
CA ALA A 92 -18.42 -0.90 -0.77
C ALA A 92 -19.09 -2.28 -0.76
N SER A 93 -20.43 -2.36 -0.66
CA SER A 93 -21.17 -3.62 -0.72
C SER A 93 -21.18 -4.22 -2.12
N GLN A 94 -21.26 -3.40 -3.16
CA GLN A 94 -21.15 -3.86 -4.54
C GLN A 94 -19.73 -4.34 -4.85
N MET A 95 -18.69 -3.63 -4.39
CA MET A 95 -17.31 -4.08 -4.55
C MET A 95 -17.05 -5.40 -3.81
N ALA A 96 -17.57 -5.55 -2.59
CA ALA A 96 -17.50 -6.82 -1.87
C ALA A 96 -18.17 -7.97 -2.63
N GLU A 97 -19.29 -7.71 -3.31
CA GLU A 97 -19.96 -8.71 -4.14
C GLU A 97 -19.16 -9.03 -5.41
N VAL A 98 -18.54 -8.04 -6.03
CA VAL A 98 -17.62 -8.25 -7.17
C VAL A 98 -16.44 -9.13 -6.74
N ASP A 99 -15.84 -8.87 -5.59
CA ASP A 99 -14.77 -9.71 -5.04
C ASP A 99 -15.28 -11.14 -4.77
N ARG A 100 -16.45 -11.28 -4.15
CA ARG A 100 -17.06 -12.59 -3.87
C ARG A 100 -17.28 -13.40 -5.14
N ILE A 101 -17.91 -12.82 -6.17
CA ILE A 101 -18.15 -13.48 -7.47
C ILE A 101 -16.81 -13.89 -8.11
N THR A 102 -15.82 -13.00 -8.07
CA THR A 102 -14.49 -13.25 -8.65
C THR A 102 -13.79 -14.44 -7.99
N ILE A 103 -13.88 -14.53 -6.66
CA ILE A 103 -13.21 -15.58 -5.88
C ILE A 103 -14.00 -16.89 -5.92
N GLU A 104 -15.31 -16.85 -5.68
CA GLU A 104 -16.12 -18.04 -5.45
C GLU A 104 -16.69 -18.65 -6.74
N GLU A 105 -17.02 -17.82 -7.72
CA GLU A 105 -17.67 -18.26 -8.97
C GLU A 105 -16.67 -18.37 -10.10
N PHE A 106 -15.81 -17.36 -10.28
CA PHE A 106 -14.74 -17.41 -11.28
C PHE A 106 -13.47 -18.13 -10.80
N ASN A 107 -13.39 -18.50 -9.52
CA ASN A 107 -12.25 -19.21 -8.93
C ASN A 107 -10.91 -18.49 -9.15
N ILE A 108 -10.93 -17.15 -9.19
CA ILE A 108 -9.73 -16.32 -9.26
C ILE A 108 -9.32 -15.99 -7.81
N PRO A 109 -8.22 -16.56 -7.30
CA PRO A 109 -7.90 -16.38 -5.90
C PRO A 109 -7.36 -14.97 -5.60
N VAL A 110 -7.53 -14.53 -4.34
CA VAL A 110 -7.21 -13.16 -3.88
C VAL A 110 -5.74 -12.81 -4.11
N ASP A 111 -4.83 -13.76 -3.99
CA ASP A 111 -3.41 -13.53 -4.19
C ASP A 111 -3.07 -13.16 -5.64
N VAL A 112 -3.77 -13.74 -6.63
CA VAL A 112 -3.67 -13.37 -8.05
C VAL A 112 -4.20 -11.97 -8.30
N LEU A 113 -5.36 -11.63 -7.70
CA LEU A 113 -5.93 -10.29 -7.80
C LEU A 113 -4.98 -9.24 -7.21
N MET A 114 -4.44 -9.52 -6.04
CA MET A 114 -3.52 -8.67 -5.30
C MET A 114 -2.18 -8.48 -6.03
N GLU A 115 -1.65 -9.56 -6.64
CA GLU A 115 -0.45 -9.47 -7.49
C GLU A 115 -0.69 -8.55 -8.70
N ASN A 116 -1.85 -8.69 -9.34
CA ASN A 116 -2.21 -7.86 -10.49
C ASN A 116 -2.46 -6.39 -10.09
N ALA A 117 -3.17 -6.16 -8.99
CA ALA A 117 -3.39 -4.83 -8.43
C ALA A 117 -2.07 -4.15 -8.08
N GLY A 118 -1.18 -4.84 -7.35
CA GLY A 118 0.15 -4.33 -7.01
C GLY A 118 0.99 -4.00 -8.25
N ARG A 119 0.98 -4.85 -9.28
CA ARG A 119 1.65 -4.56 -10.55
C ARG A 119 1.12 -3.29 -11.22
N GLN A 120 -0.21 -3.11 -11.22
CA GLN A 120 -0.82 -1.93 -11.81
C GLN A 120 -0.54 -0.67 -10.98
N THR A 121 -0.55 -0.75 -9.66
CA THR A 121 -0.14 0.35 -8.75
C THR A 121 1.31 0.75 -9.00
N ALA A 122 2.22 -0.23 -9.14
CA ALA A 122 3.61 0.04 -9.50
C ALA A 122 3.73 0.72 -10.88
N ALA A 123 2.97 0.27 -11.87
CA ALA A 123 2.95 0.89 -13.21
C ALA A 123 2.43 2.34 -13.15
N SER A 124 1.39 2.61 -12.36
CA SER A 124 0.89 3.96 -12.10
C SER A 124 1.93 4.82 -11.40
N ALA A 125 2.62 4.31 -10.37
CA ALA A 125 3.73 5.00 -9.70
C ALA A 125 4.84 5.37 -10.69
N ARG A 126 5.21 4.45 -11.60
CA ARG A 126 6.19 4.72 -12.66
C ARG A 126 5.73 5.81 -13.61
N ALA A 127 4.47 5.78 -14.05
CA ALA A 127 3.92 6.82 -14.91
C ALA A 127 3.92 8.19 -14.20
N PHE A 128 3.48 8.21 -12.93
CA PHE A 128 3.43 9.39 -12.08
C PHE A 128 4.83 10.01 -11.88
N LEU A 129 5.87 9.18 -11.78
CA LEU A 129 7.27 9.59 -11.64
C LEU A 129 7.98 9.91 -12.98
N GLY A 130 7.23 10.09 -14.07
CA GLY A 130 7.79 10.50 -15.36
C GLY A 130 8.33 9.37 -16.23
N GLY A 131 7.83 8.14 -16.03
CA GLY A 131 8.10 6.99 -16.90
C GLY A 131 9.30 6.12 -16.48
N THR A 132 9.98 6.45 -15.38
CA THR A 132 11.03 5.62 -14.77
C THR A 132 10.99 5.72 -13.25
N VAL A 133 11.39 4.65 -12.57
CA VAL A 133 11.52 4.59 -11.10
C VAL A 133 12.92 4.22 -10.64
N ALA A 134 13.88 4.07 -11.57
CA ALA A 134 15.26 3.78 -11.24
C ALA A 134 15.83 4.88 -10.32
N ASP A 135 16.46 4.47 -9.22
CA ASP A 135 17.01 5.32 -8.16
C ASP A 135 16.01 6.24 -7.44
N LYS A 136 14.71 6.16 -7.76
CA LYS A 136 13.65 6.89 -7.06
C LYS A 136 13.35 6.25 -5.71
N ARG A 137 13.13 7.06 -4.69
CA ARG A 137 12.71 6.61 -3.37
C ARG A 137 11.18 6.55 -3.31
N VAL A 138 10.62 5.37 -3.04
CA VAL A 138 9.17 5.17 -2.91
C VAL A 138 8.86 4.55 -1.55
N ILE A 139 7.96 5.14 -0.78
CA ILE A 139 7.54 4.60 0.51
C ILE A 139 6.11 4.10 0.41
N GLY A 140 5.86 2.84 0.76
CA GLY A 140 4.50 2.30 0.86
C GLY A 140 4.03 2.30 2.30
N LEU A 141 2.85 2.86 2.54
CA LEU A 141 2.15 2.75 3.82
C LEU A 141 1.31 1.48 3.79
N VAL A 142 1.67 0.49 4.60
CA VAL A 142 1.13 -0.87 4.50
C VAL A 142 0.13 -1.12 5.62
N GLY A 143 -1.16 -1.13 5.26
CA GLY A 143 -2.25 -1.50 6.17
C GLY A 143 -2.32 -3.00 6.44
N SER A 144 -3.19 -3.39 7.39
CA SER A 144 -3.41 -4.80 7.75
C SER A 144 -4.31 -5.57 6.78
N GLY A 145 -5.06 -4.86 5.93
CA GLY A 145 -6.02 -5.42 4.98
C GLY A 145 -5.42 -5.69 3.60
N ASN A 146 -6.28 -6.07 2.64
CA ASN A 146 -5.86 -6.41 1.27
C ASN A 146 -5.12 -5.25 0.58
N ASN A 147 -5.53 -3.99 0.80
CA ASN A 147 -4.83 -2.82 0.27
C ASN A 147 -3.35 -2.76 0.68
N GLY A 148 -3.02 -3.18 1.92
CA GLY A 148 -1.62 -3.27 2.34
C GLY A 148 -0.87 -4.34 1.55
N GLY A 149 -1.55 -5.41 1.18
CA GLY A 149 -1.00 -6.48 0.33
C GLY A 149 -0.75 -6.00 -1.10
N ASP A 150 -1.68 -5.23 -1.66
CA ASP A 150 -1.52 -4.59 -2.97
C ASP A 150 -0.29 -3.66 -2.96
N THR A 151 -0.13 -2.85 -1.90
CA THR A 151 1.03 -1.97 -1.72
C THR A 151 2.32 -2.76 -1.57
N ALA A 152 2.36 -3.82 -0.76
CA ALA A 152 3.56 -4.66 -0.62
C ALA A 152 3.96 -5.32 -1.96
N ALA A 153 2.98 -5.79 -2.73
CA ALA A 153 3.22 -6.29 -4.09
C ALA A 153 3.73 -5.20 -5.02
N ALA A 154 3.16 -3.99 -4.96
CA ALA A 154 3.62 -2.84 -5.75
C ALA A 154 5.08 -2.48 -5.44
N LEU A 155 5.45 -2.40 -4.15
CA LEU A 155 6.83 -2.13 -3.73
C LEU A 155 7.80 -3.19 -4.27
N ARG A 156 7.43 -4.48 -4.23
CA ARG A 156 8.26 -5.55 -4.81
C ARG A 156 8.46 -5.37 -6.31
N HIS A 157 7.43 -4.97 -7.06
CA HIS A 157 7.59 -4.65 -8.48
C HIS A 157 8.50 -3.43 -8.70
N LEU A 158 8.39 -2.41 -7.85
CA LEU A 158 9.23 -1.22 -7.93
C LEU A 158 10.70 -1.50 -7.64
N ILE A 159 11.01 -2.34 -6.65
CA ILE A 159 12.37 -2.88 -6.42
C ILE A 159 12.92 -3.51 -7.70
N ASN A 160 12.13 -4.39 -8.33
CA ASN A 160 12.52 -5.07 -9.56
C ASN A 160 12.71 -4.12 -10.75
N TRP A 161 12.22 -2.89 -10.67
CA TRP A 161 12.41 -1.84 -11.67
C TRP A 161 13.48 -0.81 -11.27
N GLY A 162 14.23 -1.07 -10.20
CA GLY A 162 15.38 -0.26 -9.76
C GLY A 162 15.04 0.86 -8.78
N ALA A 163 13.82 0.90 -8.23
CA ALA A 163 13.47 1.86 -7.19
C ALA A 163 14.08 1.48 -5.84
N ARG A 164 14.35 2.49 -5.01
CA ARG A 164 14.68 2.33 -3.59
C ARG A 164 13.38 2.40 -2.82
N VAL A 165 12.99 1.34 -2.12
CA VAL A 165 11.69 1.28 -1.46
C VAL A 165 11.79 1.29 0.07
N GLY A 166 10.82 1.92 0.71
CA GLY A 166 10.54 1.78 2.13
C GLY A 166 9.13 1.23 2.32
N ALA A 167 8.88 0.47 3.38
CA ALA A 167 7.54 0.05 3.78
C ALA A 167 7.30 0.38 5.25
N GLU A 168 6.24 1.16 5.53
CA GLU A 168 5.78 1.49 6.88
C GLU A 168 4.59 0.60 7.24
N VAL A 169 4.79 -0.42 8.08
CA VAL A 169 3.76 -1.41 8.39
C VAL A 169 2.94 -0.96 9.61
N ALA A 170 1.64 -0.76 9.39
CA ALA A 170 0.72 -0.17 10.38
C ALA A 170 0.12 -1.18 11.37
N ALA A 171 0.49 -2.46 11.30
CA ALA A 171 -0.03 -3.49 12.20
C ALA A 171 0.97 -4.63 12.43
N PRO A 172 0.96 -5.26 13.62
CA PRO A 172 1.75 -6.45 13.90
C PRO A 172 1.22 -7.64 13.11
N GLN A 173 2.10 -8.61 12.86
CA GLN A 173 1.86 -9.76 11.97
C GLN A 173 0.55 -10.51 12.27
N GLU A 174 0.15 -10.63 13.53
CA GLU A 174 -1.05 -11.35 13.97
C GLU A 174 -2.34 -10.64 13.54
N ARG A 175 -2.29 -9.32 13.36
CA ARG A 175 -3.42 -8.50 12.92
C ARG A 175 -3.47 -8.29 11.41
N VAL A 176 -2.43 -8.70 10.68
CA VAL A 176 -2.34 -8.62 9.22
C VAL A 176 -3.07 -9.80 8.59
N ARG A 177 -3.86 -9.56 7.53
CA ARG A 177 -4.50 -10.63 6.76
C ARG A 177 -3.45 -11.57 6.16
N GLU A 178 -3.74 -12.86 6.07
CA GLU A 178 -2.81 -13.86 5.56
C GLU A 178 -2.29 -13.55 4.14
N THR A 179 -3.16 -13.09 3.25
CA THR A 179 -2.80 -12.67 1.88
C THR A 179 -1.81 -11.51 1.90
N THR A 180 -2.08 -10.49 2.71
CA THR A 180 -1.19 -9.34 2.90
C THR A 180 0.14 -9.76 3.52
N ARG A 181 0.11 -10.63 4.53
CA ARG A 181 1.30 -11.18 5.19
C ARG A 181 2.18 -11.92 4.19
N THR A 182 1.57 -12.67 3.27
CA THR A 182 2.27 -13.35 2.18
C THR A 182 2.99 -12.36 1.26
N GLN A 183 2.35 -11.25 0.88
CA GLN A 183 2.99 -10.22 0.05
C GLN A 183 4.09 -9.46 0.79
N ILE A 184 3.91 -9.17 2.09
CA ILE A 184 4.97 -8.61 2.94
C ILE A 184 6.16 -9.58 3.01
N GLY A 185 5.92 -10.87 3.21
CA GLY A 185 6.97 -11.90 3.17
C GLY A 185 7.71 -11.93 1.83
N ARG A 186 6.98 -11.86 0.70
CA ARG A 186 7.59 -11.77 -0.64
C ARG A 186 8.40 -10.50 -0.85
N LEU A 187 7.94 -9.37 -0.31
CA LEU A 187 8.69 -8.12 -0.30
C LEU A 187 9.99 -8.27 0.48
N LEU A 188 9.94 -8.84 1.70
CA LEU A 188 11.12 -9.10 2.53
C LEU A 188 12.14 -10.00 1.81
N LEU A 189 11.69 -11.03 1.08
CA LEU A 189 12.59 -11.85 0.26
C LEU A 189 13.22 -11.08 -0.91
N ALA A 190 12.54 -10.08 -1.47
CA ALA A 190 13.14 -9.18 -2.46
C ALA A 190 14.11 -8.16 -1.82
N THR A 191 13.98 -7.90 -0.53
CA THR A 191 14.82 -7.00 0.28
C THR A 191 16.21 -7.54 0.60
N TYR A 192 16.56 -8.76 0.17
CA TYR A 192 17.98 -9.15 0.08
C TYR A 192 18.77 -8.28 -0.94
N SER A 193 18.10 -7.37 -1.64
CA SER A 193 18.70 -6.23 -2.36
C SER A 193 18.93 -5.03 -1.43
N ARG A 194 20.07 -4.32 -1.57
CA ARG A 194 20.44 -3.13 -0.74
C ARG A 194 19.50 -1.92 -0.84
N ILE A 195 18.35 -2.06 -1.48
CA ILE A 195 17.47 -0.96 -1.89
C ILE A 195 16.09 -1.02 -1.24
N ALA A 196 15.89 -1.88 -0.23
CA ALA A 196 14.62 -1.96 0.48
C ALA A 196 14.78 -1.94 2.01
N VAL A 197 13.83 -1.31 2.70
CA VAL A 197 13.73 -1.26 4.18
C VAL A 197 12.28 -1.46 4.59
N VAL A 198 12.05 -2.25 5.62
CA VAL A 198 10.72 -2.42 6.25
C VAL A 198 10.79 -1.90 7.67
N HIS A 199 9.85 -1.05 8.04
CA HIS A 199 9.76 -0.39 9.34
C HIS A 199 8.40 -0.69 10.00
N GLU A 200 8.45 -1.03 11.29
CA GLU A 200 7.28 -1.42 12.07
C GLU A 200 6.65 -0.20 12.76
N ALA A 201 6.00 0.65 11.96
CA ALA A 201 5.36 1.87 12.46
C ALA A 201 4.31 1.62 13.56
N TRP A 202 3.76 0.41 13.63
CA TRP A 202 2.85 0.02 14.71
C TRP A 202 3.51 -0.06 16.10
N GLN A 203 4.83 -0.19 16.16
CA GLN A 203 5.62 -0.27 17.38
C GLN A 203 6.46 1.00 17.61
N GLU A 204 7.06 1.53 16.54
CA GLU A 204 8.04 2.63 16.63
C GLU A 204 7.45 4.01 16.28
N GLY A 205 6.21 4.04 15.77
CA GLY A 205 5.60 5.23 15.17
C GLY A 205 6.06 5.43 13.71
N PRO A 206 5.54 6.45 13.00
CA PRO A 206 5.95 6.73 11.62
C PRO A 206 7.45 7.00 11.48
N GLY A 207 8.09 6.35 10.51
CA GLY A 207 9.46 6.66 10.11
C GLY A 207 9.59 7.98 9.34
N ASP A 208 10.79 8.26 8.86
CA ASP A 208 11.04 9.39 7.94
C ASP A 208 10.46 9.11 6.55
N LEU A 209 9.48 9.92 6.16
CA LEU A 209 8.77 9.80 4.88
C LEU A 209 9.42 10.57 3.72
N GLU A 210 10.68 11.03 3.84
CA GLU A 210 11.42 11.64 2.73
C GLU A 210 11.51 10.70 1.52
N ALA A 211 10.73 10.95 0.47
CA ALA A 211 10.67 10.13 -0.73
C ALA A 211 10.30 10.94 -1.98
N ASP A 212 10.43 10.33 -3.15
CA ASP A 212 9.87 10.87 -4.40
C ASP A 212 8.37 10.58 -4.51
N LEU A 213 7.87 9.53 -3.84
CA LEU A 213 6.46 9.12 -3.85
C LEU A 213 6.09 8.31 -2.59
N ILE A 214 4.90 8.55 -2.05
CA ILE A 214 4.23 7.68 -1.08
C ILE A 214 3.12 6.89 -1.80
N ILE A 215 2.98 5.61 -1.49
CA ILE A 215 1.85 4.77 -1.92
C ILE A 215 0.99 4.46 -0.69
N ASP A 216 -0.28 4.90 -0.69
CA ASP A 216 -1.21 4.66 0.42
C ASP A 216 -1.94 3.31 0.27
N GLY A 217 -1.51 2.33 1.06
CA GLY A 217 -2.18 1.04 1.23
C GLY A 217 -2.81 0.85 2.60
N LEU A 218 -3.10 1.93 3.34
CA LEU A 218 -3.51 1.81 4.75
C LEU A 218 -4.93 1.27 4.90
N LEU A 219 -5.87 1.79 4.12
CA LEU A 219 -7.30 1.52 4.27
C LEU A 219 -7.95 1.18 2.92
N GLY A 220 -8.74 0.11 2.91
CA GLY A 220 -9.55 -0.30 1.76
C GLY A 220 -11.03 0.03 1.89
N TYR A 221 -11.81 -0.34 0.87
CA TYR A 221 -13.24 -0.03 0.80
C TYR A 221 -14.07 -0.58 1.96
N SER A 222 -13.55 -1.58 2.70
CA SER A 222 -14.20 -2.18 3.86
C SER A 222 -13.92 -1.46 5.18
N ALA A 223 -13.09 -0.41 5.18
CA ALA A 223 -12.77 0.36 6.38
C ALA A 223 -14.03 1.01 6.98
N ARG A 224 -14.10 1.10 8.32
CA ARG A 224 -15.24 1.67 9.04
C ARG A 224 -14.82 2.61 10.16
N GLY A 225 -15.51 3.74 10.26
CA GLY A 225 -15.24 4.76 11.26
C GLY A 225 -13.93 5.50 11.02
N ALA A 226 -13.58 6.40 11.95
CA ALA A 226 -12.35 7.17 11.87
C ALA A 226 -11.10 6.27 12.04
N PRO A 227 -10.01 6.53 11.27
CA PRO A 227 -8.71 5.90 11.49
C PRO A 227 -8.22 6.12 12.92
N ARG A 228 -7.50 5.15 13.48
CA ARG A 228 -7.02 5.16 14.86
C ARG A 228 -5.66 4.48 14.99
N GLY A 229 -4.90 4.86 16.02
CA GLY A 229 -3.59 4.27 16.32
C GLY A 229 -2.61 4.44 15.15
N PRO A 230 -1.75 3.44 14.88
CA PRO A 230 -0.68 3.57 13.87
C PRO A 230 -1.16 3.97 12.48
N VAL A 231 -2.38 3.59 12.10
CA VAL A 231 -2.97 4.01 10.82
C VAL A 231 -3.23 5.52 10.81
N ALA A 232 -3.79 6.07 11.90
CA ALA A 232 -3.99 7.52 12.01
C ALA A 232 -2.65 8.26 12.03
N ASP A 233 -1.68 7.75 12.78
CA ASP A 233 -0.35 8.35 12.90
C ASP A 233 0.36 8.42 11.53
N LEU A 234 0.26 7.36 10.72
CA LEU A 234 0.82 7.33 9.36
C LEU A 234 0.06 8.26 8.40
N ILE A 235 -1.26 8.38 8.54
CA ILE A 235 -2.05 9.35 7.77
C ILE A 235 -1.61 10.79 8.10
N ASP A 236 -1.45 11.09 9.39
CA ASP A 236 -1.03 12.42 9.85
C ASP A 236 0.41 12.73 9.39
N ALA A 237 1.32 11.76 9.48
CA ALA A 237 2.69 11.90 8.98
C ALA A 237 2.74 12.12 7.46
N ALA A 238 1.98 11.34 6.68
CA ALA A 238 1.93 11.48 5.23
C ALA A 238 1.34 12.83 4.80
N ASN A 239 0.25 13.25 5.43
CA ASN A 239 -0.39 14.54 5.17
C ASN A 239 0.46 15.74 5.62
N GLY A 240 1.30 15.56 6.62
CA GLY A 240 2.29 16.56 7.05
C GLY A 240 3.54 16.63 6.18
N SER A 241 3.70 15.69 5.24
CA SER A 241 4.85 15.64 4.33
C SER A 241 4.61 16.45 3.05
N GLU A 242 5.71 16.73 2.35
CA GLU A 242 5.70 17.38 1.03
C GLU A 242 5.69 16.39 -0.14
N VAL A 243 5.64 15.10 0.17
CA VAL A 243 5.78 14.03 -0.81
C VAL A 243 4.44 13.78 -1.49
N PRO A 244 4.39 13.61 -2.82
CA PRO A 244 3.16 13.21 -3.49
C PRO A 244 2.70 11.83 -2.98
N ILE A 245 1.39 11.66 -2.86
CA ILE A 245 0.75 10.43 -2.39
C ILE A 245 -0.06 9.86 -3.57
N LEU A 246 0.18 8.60 -3.89
CA LEU A 246 -0.60 7.76 -4.81
C LEU A 246 -1.51 6.83 -4.03
#